data_AF-A0A5M9K3F2-F1
#
_entry.id   AF-A0A5M9K3F2-F1
#
_cell.length_a   1.000
_cell.length_b   1.000
_cell.length_c   1.000
_cell.angle_alpha   90.00
_cell.angle_beta   90.00
_cell.angle_gamma   90.00
#
_symmetry.space_group_name_H-M   'P 1'
#
loop_
_entity.id
_entity.type
_entity.pdbx_description
1 polymer ?
#
loop_
_entity_poly.entity_id
_entity_poly.type
_entity_poly.pdbx_seq_one_letter_code
_entity_poly.pdbx_strand_id
1 'polypeptide(L)'
;MPPGYQGYPTLNELTSFIENSGATATTLTAQDIQQLLEILIFDNKIEKVLAGPEGVCYRAVRKSFREDQEGGPYSALTDVPCGHCPVSDLCEEGGPVGPSTCDKKALHYFRHLSARIAKS
;
A
#
# COMPACT_ATOMS: atom_id res chain seq x y z
N MET A 1 -15.07 -3.57 17.17
CA MET A 1 -15.73 -4.89 17.35
C MET A 1 -15.22 -5.51 18.63
N PRO A 2 -16.06 -6.26 19.37
CA PRO A 2 -15.65 -6.91 20.60
C PRO A 2 -14.58 -7.98 20.31
N PRO A 3 -13.66 -8.23 21.26
CA PRO A 3 -12.71 -9.33 21.18
C PRO A 3 -13.49 -10.65 21.16
N GLY A 4 -13.38 -11.40 20.06
CA GLY A 4 -14.11 -12.66 19.86
C GLY A 4 -15.30 -12.61 18.90
N TYR A 5 -15.51 -11.52 18.16
CA TYR A 5 -16.49 -11.52 17.06
C TYR A 5 -16.13 -12.57 16.00
N GLN A 6 -17.09 -13.42 15.61
CA GLN A 6 -16.90 -14.52 14.65
C GLN A 6 -17.74 -14.38 13.36
N GLY A 7 -18.61 -13.38 13.24
CA GLY A 7 -19.46 -13.17 12.05
C GLY A 7 -18.72 -12.53 10.87
N TYR A 8 -17.48 -12.92 10.61
CA TYR A 8 -16.74 -12.42 9.45
C TYR A 8 -17.15 -13.18 8.19
N PRO A 9 -17.24 -12.49 7.05
CA PRO A 9 -17.75 -13.12 5.84
C PRO A 9 -16.78 -14.15 5.27
N THR A 10 -17.33 -15.26 4.76
CA THR A 10 -16.60 -16.31 4.04
C THR A 10 -16.48 -16.00 2.54
N LEU A 11 -15.67 -16.78 1.81
CA LEU A 11 -15.53 -16.62 0.35
C LEU A 11 -16.89 -16.74 -0.38
N ASN A 12 -17.74 -17.68 0.04
CA ASN A 12 -19.03 -17.93 -0.60
C ASN A 12 -20.01 -16.76 -0.36
N GLU A 13 -20.01 -16.21 0.85
CA GLU A 13 -20.84 -15.05 1.19
C GLU A 13 -20.37 -13.79 0.45
N LEU A 14 -19.06 -13.58 0.34
CA LEU A 14 -18.49 -12.49 -0.46
C LEU A 14 -18.83 -12.64 -1.95
N THR A 15 -18.76 -13.86 -2.47
CA THR A 15 -19.11 -14.15 -3.88
C THR A 15 -20.57 -13.81 -4.14
N SER A 16 -21.47 -14.32 -3.29
CA SER A 16 -22.90 -14.05 -3.37
C SER A 16 -23.20 -12.55 -3.21
N PHE A 17 -22.48 -11.86 -2.32
CA PHE A 17 -22.65 -10.43 -2.11
C PHE A 17 -22.23 -9.62 -3.34
N ILE A 18 -21.10 -9.95 -3.97
CA ILE A 18 -20.60 -9.24 -5.14
C ILE A 18 -21.54 -9.45 -6.33
N GLU A 19 -22.01 -10.67 -6.56
CA GLU A 19 -23.00 -10.98 -7.60
C GLU A 19 -24.30 -10.17 -7.42
N ASN A 20 -24.79 -10.07 -6.18
CA ASN A 20 -26.01 -9.32 -5.86
C ASN A 20 -25.82 -7.80 -5.89
N SER A 21 -24.59 -7.32 -5.66
CA SER A 21 -24.29 -5.88 -5.62
C SER A 21 -24.30 -5.22 -7.00
N GLY A 22 -24.19 -5.99 -8.09
CA GLY A 22 -24.10 -5.47 -9.45
C GLY A 22 -22.83 -4.63 -9.71
N ALA A 23 -21.80 -4.76 -8.86
CA ALA A 23 -20.60 -3.94 -8.93
C ALA A 23 -19.71 -4.22 -10.16
N THR A 24 -19.94 -5.33 -10.87
CA THR A 24 -19.11 -5.74 -12.02
C THR A 24 -20.01 -6.10 -13.20
N ALA A 25 -19.62 -5.67 -14.40
CA ALA A 25 -20.36 -5.95 -15.64
C ALA A 25 -20.25 -7.42 -16.10
N THR A 26 -19.29 -8.17 -15.56
CA THR A 26 -18.96 -9.55 -15.91
C THR A 26 -19.23 -10.47 -14.72
N THR A 27 -19.68 -11.71 -14.99
CA THR A 27 -19.83 -12.75 -13.97
C THR A 27 -18.45 -13.15 -13.43
N LEU A 28 -18.19 -12.89 -12.16
CA LEU A 28 -16.96 -13.28 -11.48
C LEU A 28 -17.14 -14.66 -10.85
N THR A 29 -16.22 -15.59 -11.11
CA THR A 29 -16.26 -16.90 -10.45
C THR A 29 -15.70 -16.80 -9.04
N ALA A 30 -16.01 -17.80 -8.19
CA ALA A 30 -15.44 -17.88 -6.84
C ALA A 30 -13.89 -17.89 -6.85
N GLN A 31 -13.26 -18.45 -7.89
CA GLN A 31 -11.79 -18.42 -8.04
C GLN A 31 -11.26 -17.01 -8.32
N ASP A 32 -11.95 -16.24 -9.17
CA ASP A 32 -11.55 -14.86 -9.48
C ASP A 32 -11.62 -13.98 -8.23
N ILE A 33 -12.67 -14.15 -7.43
CA ILE A 33 -12.85 -13.44 -6.16
C ILE A 33 -11.77 -13.88 -5.15
N GLN A 34 -11.43 -15.16 -5.10
CA GLN A 34 -10.33 -15.62 -4.26
C GLN A 34 -9.00 -14.95 -4.64
N GLN A 35 -8.67 -14.87 -5.94
CA GLN A 35 -7.46 -14.18 -6.40
C GLN A 35 -7.47 -12.69 -6.04
N LEU A 36 -8.62 -12.04 -6.19
CA LEU A 36 -8.78 -10.64 -5.80
C LEU A 36 -8.56 -10.45 -4.28
N LEU A 37 -9.11 -11.33 -3.46
CA LEU A 37 -8.89 -11.29 -2.01
C LEU A 37 -7.41 -11.52 -1.66
N GLU A 38 -6.70 -12.38 -2.38
CA GLU A 38 -5.26 -12.58 -2.20
C GLU A 38 -4.45 -11.32 -2.53
N ILE A 39 -4.81 -10.60 -3.60
CA ILE A 39 -4.21 -9.30 -3.92
C ILE A 39 -4.48 -8.28 -2.80
N LEU A 40 -5.71 -8.23 -2.27
CA LEU A 40 -6.04 -7.32 -1.16
C LEU A 40 -5.31 -7.66 0.15
N ILE A 41 -4.98 -8.93 0.37
CA ILE A 41 -4.12 -9.36 1.48
C ILE A 41 -2.68 -8.90 1.24
N PHE A 42 -2.18 -9.03 0.01
CA PHE A 42 -0.85 -8.55 -0.37
C PHE A 42 -0.72 -7.03 -0.16
N ASP A 43 -1.75 -6.27 -0.52
CA ASP A 43 -1.88 -4.83 -0.25
C ASP A 43 -2.06 -4.48 1.24
N ASN A 44 -2.16 -5.49 2.12
CA ASN A 44 -2.39 -5.35 3.56
C ASN A 44 -3.68 -4.56 3.88
N LYS A 45 -4.70 -4.70 3.03
CA LYS A 45 -6.02 -4.08 3.21
C LYS A 45 -6.98 -5.00 3.98
N ILE A 46 -6.81 -6.30 3.81
CA ILE A 46 -7.62 -7.33 4.50
C ILE A 46 -6.72 -8.44 5.04
N GLU A 47 -7.23 -9.22 5.99
CA GLU A 47 -6.55 -10.35 6.60
C GLU A 47 -7.47 -11.56 6.69
N LYS A 48 -6.89 -12.77 6.67
CA LYS A 48 -7.59 -14.03 6.91
C LYS A 48 -7.74 -14.25 8.41
N VAL A 49 -8.95 -14.57 8.86
CA VAL A 49 -9.28 -14.87 10.25
C VAL A 49 -9.90 -16.26 10.31
N LEU A 50 -9.52 -17.06 11.29
CA LEU A 50 -10.18 -18.33 11.57
C LEU A 50 -11.38 -18.06 12.48
N ALA A 51 -12.60 -18.20 11.94
CA ALA A 51 -13.83 -17.98 12.70
C ALA A 51 -14.51 -19.32 13.02
N GLY A 52 -13.97 -20.07 13.97
CA GLY A 52 -14.61 -21.27 14.50
C GLY A 52 -14.88 -22.36 13.44
N PRO A 53 -16.07 -22.98 13.42
CA PRO A 53 -16.39 -24.10 12.52
C PRO A 53 -16.56 -23.69 11.05
N GLU A 54 -16.77 -22.40 10.77
CA GLU A 54 -16.98 -21.82 9.43
C GLU A 54 -15.67 -21.74 8.61
N GLY A 55 -14.52 -22.04 9.22
CA GLY A 55 -13.22 -22.09 8.54
C GLY A 55 -12.59 -20.72 8.33
N VAL A 56 -12.18 -20.43 7.09
CA VAL A 56 -11.44 -19.22 6.72
C VAL A 56 -12.40 -18.09 6.37
N CYS A 57 -12.30 -16.98 7.09
CA CYS A 57 -13.08 -15.78 6.87
C CYS A 57 -12.16 -14.57 6.64
N TYR A 58 -12.74 -13.45 6.20
CA TYR A 58 -11.99 -12.26 5.83
C TYR A 58 -12.41 -11.04 6.64
N ARG A 59 -11.44 -10.23 7.07
CA ARG A 59 -11.67 -8.97 7.79
C ARG A 59 -10.81 -7.86 7.20
N ALA A 60 -11.35 -6.64 7.15
CA ALA A 60 -10.57 -5.45 6.83
C ALA A 60 -9.58 -5.09 7.96
N VAL A 61 -8.32 -4.87 7.60
CA VAL A 61 -7.29 -4.41 8.54
C VAL A 61 -7.64 -2.99 8.98
N ARG A 62 -7.65 -2.75 10.30
CA ARG A 62 -7.78 -1.40 10.84
C ARG A 62 -6.43 -0.71 10.72
N LYS A 63 -6.24 0.07 9.66
CA LYS A 63 -5.10 0.99 9.58
C LYS A 63 -5.19 1.96 10.75
N SER A 64 -4.11 2.10 11.48
CA SER A 64 -3.98 3.20 12.43
C SER A 64 -3.91 4.49 11.61
N PHE A 65 -4.49 5.61 12.09
CA PHE A 65 -4.49 6.92 11.41
C PHE A 65 -3.09 7.44 10.98
N ARG A 66 -2.00 6.73 11.34
CA ARG A 66 -0.61 7.05 10.97
C ARG A 66 -0.16 6.35 9.67
N GLU A 67 -0.94 5.40 9.15
CA GLU A 67 -0.61 4.56 7.98
C GLU A 67 -1.33 4.98 6.69
N ASP A 68 -2.14 6.05 6.73
CA ASP A 68 -2.87 6.58 5.55
C ASP A 68 -1.97 7.37 4.57
N GLN A 69 -0.66 7.43 4.80
CA GLN A 69 0.27 7.84 3.76
C GLN A 69 0.50 6.63 2.84
N GLU A 70 -0.05 6.69 1.64
CA GLU A 70 0.21 5.75 0.54
C GLU A 70 1.72 5.64 0.30
N GLY A 71 2.41 4.72 1.00
CA GLY A 71 3.87 4.65 0.88
C GLY A 71 4.63 3.90 1.96
N GLY A 72 4.08 2.85 2.57
CA GLY A 72 4.83 1.96 3.46
C GLY A 72 5.60 2.66 4.60
N PRO A 73 6.62 2.02 5.20
CA PRO A 73 7.52 2.69 6.13
C PRO A 73 8.27 3.78 5.36
N TYR A 74 7.87 5.04 5.56
CA TYR A 74 8.62 6.18 5.02
C TYR A 74 10.06 6.09 5.54
N SER A 75 11.01 5.97 4.63
CA SER A 75 12.43 5.99 4.97
C SER A 75 13.00 7.30 4.45
N ALA A 76 14.04 7.82 5.09
CA ALA A 76 14.70 9.03 4.61
C ALA A 76 15.18 8.89 3.15
N LEU A 77 15.45 7.66 2.69
CA LEU A 77 15.85 7.36 1.31
C LEU A 77 14.66 7.34 0.34
N THR A 78 13.51 6.80 0.73
CA THR A 78 12.30 6.85 -0.12
C THR A 78 11.71 8.26 -0.20
N ASP A 79 12.05 9.17 0.70
CA ASP A 79 11.56 10.56 0.66
C ASP A 79 12.39 11.51 -0.22
N VAL A 80 13.56 11.05 -0.69
CA VAL A 80 14.50 11.83 -1.50
C VAL A 80 14.59 11.30 -2.93
N PRO A 81 14.82 12.18 -3.93
CA PRO A 81 14.87 11.77 -5.33
C PRO A 81 16.04 10.82 -5.65
N CYS A 82 17.07 10.76 -4.79
CA CYS A 82 18.19 9.85 -4.94
C CYS A 82 17.84 8.39 -4.56
N GLY A 83 16.92 8.14 -3.63
CA GLY A 83 16.49 6.77 -3.30
C GLY A 83 15.60 6.13 -4.37
N HIS A 84 15.15 6.92 -5.36
CA HIS A 84 14.45 6.47 -6.56
C HIS A 84 15.33 6.61 -7.83
N CYS A 85 16.64 6.81 -7.66
CA CYS A 85 17.53 6.97 -8.81
C CYS A 85 17.97 5.60 -9.35
N PRO A 86 17.69 5.27 -10.62
CA PRO A 86 18.09 3.98 -11.19
C PRO A 86 19.61 3.86 -11.41
N VAL A 87 20.35 4.97 -11.29
CA VAL A 87 21.80 5.04 -11.49
C VAL A 87 22.50 5.60 -10.24
N SER A 88 21.92 5.38 -9.04
CA SER A 88 22.53 5.81 -7.77
C SER A 88 23.97 5.33 -7.61
N ASP A 89 24.25 4.12 -8.10
CA ASP A 89 25.53 3.44 -7.92
C ASP A 89 26.65 4.03 -8.79
N LEU A 90 26.29 4.88 -9.76
CA LEU A 90 27.22 5.59 -10.65
C LEU A 90 27.42 7.05 -10.23
N CYS A 91 26.83 7.47 -9.12
CA CYS A 91 26.86 8.87 -8.67
C CYS A 91 28.16 9.16 -7.90
N GLU A 92 29.10 9.86 -8.55
CA GLU A 92 30.40 10.23 -7.97
C GLU A 92 30.71 11.72 -8.23
N GLU A 93 31.49 12.35 -7.34
CA GLU A 93 31.91 13.74 -7.55
C GLU A 93 32.91 13.85 -8.70
N GLY A 94 32.58 14.67 -9.71
CA GLY A 94 33.40 14.83 -10.91
C GLY A 94 33.20 13.75 -11.97
N GLY A 95 32.35 12.75 -11.70
CA GLY A 95 31.92 11.73 -12.68
C GLY A 95 30.85 12.24 -13.65
N PRO A 96 30.48 11.42 -14.66
CA PRO A 96 29.43 11.76 -15.63
C PRO A 96 28.05 11.93 -14.97
N VAL A 97 27.82 11.25 -13.84
CA VAL A 97 26.66 11.43 -12.97
C VAL A 97 27.18 11.80 -11.60
N GLY A 98 26.82 12.97 -11.09
CA GLY A 98 27.27 13.44 -9.77
C GLY A 98 26.24 14.34 -9.09
N PRO A 99 26.39 14.59 -7.78
CA PRO A 99 25.40 15.35 -7.00
C PRO A 99 25.20 16.78 -7.51
N SER A 100 26.24 17.35 -8.14
CA SER A 100 26.24 18.71 -8.67
C SER A 100 25.73 18.82 -10.09
N THR A 101 25.80 17.73 -10.85
CA THR A 101 25.52 17.66 -12.29
C THR A 101 24.22 16.91 -12.62
N CYS A 102 23.58 16.26 -11.63
CA CYS A 102 22.34 15.52 -11.85
C CYS A 102 21.08 16.41 -11.85
N ASP A 103 20.16 16.16 -12.78
CA ASP A 103 18.92 16.95 -12.93
C ASP A 103 17.96 16.83 -11.73
N LYS A 104 18.05 15.71 -10.99
CA LYS A 104 17.22 15.44 -9.81
C LYS A 104 17.58 16.29 -8.58
N LYS A 105 18.65 17.09 -8.64
CA LYS A 105 19.13 18.00 -7.59
C LYS A 105 18.07 19.04 -7.16
N ALA A 106 17.23 19.50 -8.09
CA ALA A 106 16.21 20.52 -7.83
C ALA A 106 15.19 20.07 -6.76
N LEU A 107 14.81 18.79 -6.75
CA LEU A 107 13.79 18.26 -5.84
C LEU A 107 14.26 18.15 -4.39
N HIS A 108 15.57 17.99 -4.15
CA HIS A 108 16.12 17.99 -2.80
C HIS A 108 16.07 19.39 -2.16
N TYR A 109 16.31 20.44 -2.95
CA TYR A 109 16.34 21.82 -2.46
C TYR A 109 14.95 22.37 -2.14
N PHE A 110 13.94 22.11 -2.99
CA PHE A 110 12.57 22.63 -2.80
C PHE A 110 11.90 22.10 -1.52
N ARG A 111 12.17 20.85 -1.14
CA ARG A 111 11.53 20.25 0.05
C ARG A 111 12.15 20.72 1.37
N HIS A 112 13.47 20.93 1.40
CA HIS A 112 14.15 21.57 2.54
C HIS A 112 13.78 23.05 2.69
N LEU A 113 13.48 23.77 1.59
CA LEU A 113 13.00 25.15 1.65
C LEU A 113 11.61 25.22 2.30
N SER A 114 10.69 24.35 1.88
CA SER A 114 9.33 24.30 2.44
C SER A 114 9.32 23.91 3.93
N ALA A 115 10.19 22.98 4.35
CA ALA A 115 10.36 22.60 5.76
C ALA A 115 11.00 23.70 6.63
N ARG A 116 11.78 24.63 6.04
CA ARG A 116 12.30 25.82 6.73
C ARG A 116 11.26 26.93 6.84
N ILE A 117 10.43 27.13 5.82
CA ILE A 117 9.36 28.15 5.81
C ILE A 117 8.23 27.79 6.79
N ALA A 118 7.94 26.50 7.00
CA ALA A 118 6.94 26.05 7.98
C ALA A 118 7.38 26.16 9.47
N LYS A 119 8.61 26.64 9.75
CA LYS A 119 9.16 26.82 11.11
C LYS A 119 9.51 28.28 11.46
N SER A 120 9.11 29.24 10.62
CA SER A 120 9.21 30.70 10.84
C SER A 120 7.83 31.31 10.97
#